data_AF-L5KML5-F1
#
_entry.id   AF-L5KML5-F1
#
_cell.length_a   1.000
_cell.length_b   1.000
_cell.length_c   1.000
_cell.angle_alpha   90.00
_cell.angle_beta   90.00
_cell.angle_gamma   90.00
#
_symmetry.space_group_name_H-M   'P 1'
#
loop_
_entity.id
_entity.type
_entity.pdbx_description
1 polymer ?
#
loop_
_entity_poly.entity_id
_entity_poly.type
_entity_poly.pdbx_seq_one_letter_code
_entity_poly.pdbx_strand_id
1 'polypeptide(L)'
;MGQKPSQELALKDSKEDLSICEVVSGAIVHAAQKLKEYLGFEDPLSNLCPAPNTLNEIFLIHFITFCQEKGVDGWLTTTKMTKHQAFLFGADWIWTFWGSDKQIRLQLAVQTLQMSSLPPVESTPCDLSNPDAKAEESSGKRSRFDKLEEFCKLIGEDCLGLFLIFGVPGKPKDIRGVVLDSVKSETVRGGLPGEKAVTQFVLETEDCVSIRELLGNCLSKKDGLREVGKVYISIL
;
A
#
# COMPACT_ATOMS: atom_id res chain seq x y z
N MET A 1 2.07 -21.24 -44.34
CA MET A 1 0.92 -20.85 -43.49
C MET A 1 1.48 -20.10 -42.29
N GLY A 2 1.06 -18.85 -42.13
CA GLY A 2 1.76 -17.83 -41.35
C GLY A 2 1.60 -17.95 -39.84
N GLN A 3 2.70 -17.70 -39.13
CA GLN A 3 2.73 -17.44 -37.70
C GLN A 3 2.01 -16.11 -37.41
N LYS A 4 0.82 -16.18 -36.79
CA LYS A 4 0.10 -15.05 -36.19
C LYS A 4 -0.24 -15.16 -34.68
N PRO A 5 0.12 -16.20 -33.90
CA PRO A 5 -0.42 -16.34 -32.55
C PRO A 5 0.13 -15.31 -31.53
N SER A 6 1.32 -14.75 -31.76
CA SER A 6 2.02 -13.93 -30.75
C SER A 6 1.46 -12.50 -30.61
N GLN A 7 0.92 -11.92 -31.68
CA GLN A 7 0.29 -10.59 -31.62
C GLN A 7 -1.11 -10.62 -31.00
N GLU A 8 -1.87 -11.71 -31.19
CA GLU A 8 -3.23 -11.84 -30.67
C GLU A 8 -3.25 -12.11 -29.15
N LEU A 9 -2.27 -12.89 -28.65
CA LEU A 9 -2.06 -13.09 -27.22
C LEU A 9 -1.68 -11.77 -26.52
N ALA A 10 -0.70 -11.04 -27.06
CA ALA A 10 -0.25 -9.77 -26.47
C ALA A 10 -1.35 -8.70 -26.44
N LEU A 11 -2.26 -8.67 -27.43
CA LEU A 11 -3.41 -7.77 -27.47
C LEU A 11 -4.49 -8.14 -26.45
N LYS A 12 -4.75 -9.44 -26.26
CA LYS A 12 -5.68 -9.92 -25.21
C LYS A 12 -5.16 -9.60 -23.82
N ASP A 13 -3.88 -9.90 -23.56
CA ASP A 13 -3.23 -9.58 -22.28
C ASP A 13 -3.35 -8.09 -21.99
N SER A 14 -3.00 -7.21 -22.93
CA SER A 14 -3.06 -5.74 -22.72
C SER A 14 -4.46 -5.20 -22.40
N LYS A 15 -5.53 -5.85 -22.90
CA LYS A 15 -6.91 -5.42 -22.64
C LYS A 15 -7.41 -5.92 -21.29
N GLU A 16 -6.99 -7.11 -20.89
CA GLU A 16 -7.23 -7.65 -19.56
C GLU A 16 -6.49 -6.84 -18.49
N ASP A 17 -5.27 -6.39 -18.77
CA ASP A 17 -4.45 -5.51 -17.92
C ASP A 17 -5.14 -4.20 -17.60
N LEU A 18 -5.73 -3.59 -18.63
CA LEU A 18 -6.49 -2.36 -18.45
C LEU A 18 -7.72 -2.61 -17.59
N SER A 19 -8.44 -3.72 -17.85
CA SER A 19 -9.64 -4.08 -17.07
C SER A 19 -9.33 -4.35 -15.59
N ILE A 20 -8.27 -5.09 -15.29
CA ILE A 20 -7.86 -5.36 -13.90
C ILE A 20 -7.38 -4.08 -13.21
N CYS A 21 -6.63 -3.22 -13.91
CA CYS A 21 -6.23 -1.91 -13.39
C CYS A 21 -7.45 -1.05 -13.03
N GLU A 22 -8.48 -0.98 -13.88
CA GLU A 22 -9.71 -0.23 -13.60
C GLU A 22 -10.40 -0.76 -12.33
N VAL A 23 -10.60 -2.08 -12.24
CA VAL A 23 -11.37 -2.65 -11.13
C VAL A 23 -10.60 -2.51 -9.82
N VAL A 24 -9.31 -2.81 -9.81
CA VAL A 24 -8.49 -2.74 -8.60
C VAL A 24 -8.29 -1.29 -8.16
N SER A 25 -8.02 -0.37 -9.08
CA SER A 25 -7.97 1.05 -8.73
C SER A 25 -9.30 1.54 -8.16
N GLY A 26 -10.42 1.15 -8.77
CA GLY A 26 -11.76 1.44 -8.25
C GLY A 26 -12.01 0.87 -6.86
N ALA A 27 -11.53 -0.35 -6.58
CA ALA A 27 -11.64 -0.98 -5.27
C ALA A 27 -10.82 -0.23 -4.19
N ILE A 28 -9.59 0.17 -4.51
CA ILE A 28 -8.73 0.96 -3.61
C ILE A 28 -9.39 2.32 -3.32
N VAL A 29 -9.87 3.01 -4.35
CA VAL A 29 -10.58 4.31 -4.20
C VAL A 29 -11.82 4.13 -3.33
N HIS A 30 -12.63 3.10 -3.59
CA HIS A 30 -13.84 2.82 -2.81
C HIS A 30 -13.52 2.55 -1.33
N ALA A 31 -12.54 1.70 -1.06
CA ALA A 31 -12.10 1.39 0.30
C ALA A 31 -11.55 2.64 1.01
N ALA A 32 -10.78 3.48 0.30
CA ALA A 32 -10.27 4.73 0.85
C ALA A 32 -11.38 5.75 1.15
N GLN A 33 -12.39 5.87 0.28
CA GLN A 33 -13.55 6.72 0.53
C GLN A 33 -14.28 6.29 1.80
N LYS A 34 -14.48 4.98 1.98
CA LYS A 34 -15.09 4.43 3.20
C LYS A 34 -14.23 4.69 4.43
N LEU A 35 -12.92 4.49 4.32
CA LEU A 35 -11.98 4.75 5.42
C LEU A 35 -11.93 6.24 5.82
N LYS A 36 -12.06 7.15 4.85
CA LYS A 36 -12.06 8.60 5.06
C LYS A 36 -13.17 9.08 6.00
N GLU A 37 -14.31 8.39 6.02
CA GLU A 37 -15.41 8.65 6.95
C GLU A 37 -14.97 8.47 8.41
N TYR A 38 -14.01 7.58 8.67
CA TYR A 38 -13.45 7.31 10.01
C TYR A 38 -12.27 8.21 10.36
N LEU A 39 -11.36 8.47 9.41
CA LEU A 39 -10.22 9.39 9.63
C LEU A 39 -10.67 10.82 9.94
N GLY A 40 -11.85 11.17 9.45
CA GLY A 40 -12.46 12.47 9.60
C GLY A 40 -13.47 12.60 10.73
N PHE A 41 -13.65 11.55 11.54
CA PHE A 41 -14.63 11.53 12.60
C PHE A 41 -14.11 12.34 13.80
N GLU A 42 -14.73 13.49 14.03
CA GLU A 42 -14.49 14.27 15.25
C GLU A 42 -15.44 13.75 16.32
N ASP A 43 -14.90 13.03 17.29
CA ASP A 43 -15.65 12.69 18.49
C ASP A 43 -15.67 13.91 19.43
N PRO A 44 -16.85 14.53 19.69
CA PRO A 44 -16.96 15.65 20.63
C PRO A 44 -16.43 15.30 22.03
N LEU A 45 -16.38 14.01 22.37
CA LEU A 45 -15.88 13.51 23.65
C LEU A 45 -14.48 12.89 23.56
N SER A 46 -13.86 12.85 22.37
CA SER A 46 -12.51 12.29 22.10
C SER A 46 -12.29 10.85 22.58
N ASN A 47 -13.35 10.07 22.77
CA ASN A 47 -13.30 8.66 23.19
C ASN A 47 -13.11 7.70 22.00
N LEU A 48 -13.43 8.12 20.79
CA LEU A 48 -13.41 7.31 19.58
C LEU A 48 -12.23 7.70 18.68
N CYS A 49 -11.08 7.08 18.93
CA CYS A 49 -9.96 7.05 18.00
C CYS A 49 -9.72 5.61 17.56
N PRO A 50 -10.11 5.21 16.33
CA PRO A 50 -9.86 3.87 15.83
C PRO A 50 -8.37 3.54 15.90
N ALA A 51 -8.04 2.35 16.41
CA ALA A 51 -6.66 1.87 16.39
C ALA A 51 -6.20 1.65 14.93
N PRO A 52 -4.90 1.79 14.62
CA PRO A 52 -4.38 1.60 13.27
C PRO A 52 -4.81 0.26 12.63
N ASN A 53 -4.74 -0.84 13.40
CA ASN A 53 -5.18 -2.15 12.92
C ASN A 53 -6.68 -2.17 12.54
N THR A 54 -7.54 -1.44 13.25
CA THR A 54 -8.96 -1.33 12.92
C THR A 54 -9.16 -0.62 11.58
N LEU A 55 -8.39 0.44 11.31
CA LEU A 55 -8.40 1.12 10.01
C LEU A 55 -7.99 0.18 8.87
N ASN A 56 -7.00 -0.68 9.11
CA ASN A 56 -6.59 -1.71 8.15
C ASN A 56 -7.72 -2.70 7.83
N GLU A 57 -8.43 -3.18 8.86
CA GLU A 57 -9.57 -4.07 8.67
C GLU A 57 -10.67 -3.41 7.85
N ILE A 58 -11.03 -2.16 8.19
CA ILE A 58 -12.06 -1.40 7.47
C ILE A 58 -11.68 -1.29 6.00
N PHE A 59 -10.43 -0.89 5.70
CA PHE A 59 -9.94 -0.78 4.34
C PHE A 59 -10.03 -2.12 3.59
N LEU A 60 -9.52 -3.19 4.18
CA LEU A 60 -9.49 -4.52 3.56
C LEU A 60 -10.88 -5.10 3.33
N ILE A 61 -11.81 -4.94 4.28
CA ILE A 61 -13.19 -5.42 4.12
C ILE A 61 -13.83 -4.75 2.91
N HIS A 62 -13.79 -3.42 2.84
CA HIS A 62 -14.38 -2.69 1.71
C HIS A 62 -13.70 -3.00 0.38
N PHE A 63 -12.38 -3.15 0.38
CA PHE A 63 -11.63 -3.54 -0.82
C PHE A 63 -12.04 -4.93 -1.32
N ILE A 64 -12.03 -5.94 -0.43
CA ILE A 64 -12.35 -7.32 -0.77
C ILE A 64 -13.80 -7.45 -1.23
N THR A 65 -14.75 -6.83 -0.51
CA THR A 65 -16.16 -6.85 -0.89
C THR A 65 -16.38 -6.25 -2.28
N PHE A 66 -15.76 -5.11 -2.58
CA PHE A 66 -15.85 -4.50 -3.91
C PHE A 66 -15.28 -5.41 -5.00
N CYS A 67 -14.12 -6.04 -4.76
CA CYS A 67 -13.50 -6.97 -5.70
C CYS A 67 -14.40 -8.20 -5.98
N GLN A 68 -15.02 -8.76 -4.94
CA GLN A 68 -15.96 -9.88 -5.07
C GLN A 68 -17.20 -9.51 -5.88
N GLU A 69 -17.79 -8.33 -5.63
CA GLU A 69 -18.92 -7.82 -6.41
C GLU A 69 -18.60 -7.60 -7.89
N LYS A 70 -17.33 -7.32 -8.21
CA LYS A 70 -16.83 -7.15 -9.58
C LYS A 70 -16.30 -8.44 -10.21
N GLY A 71 -16.26 -9.54 -9.47
CA GLY A 71 -15.89 -10.86 -9.97
C GLY A 71 -14.42 -11.00 -10.40
N VAL A 72 -13.49 -10.32 -9.70
CA VAL A 72 -12.05 -10.35 -10.05
C VAL A 72 -11.23 -11.41 -9.31
N ASP A 73 -11.89 -12.35 -8.63
CA ASP A 73 -11.22 -13.38 -7.81
C ASP A 73 -10.25 -14.28 -8.60
N GLY A 74 -10.47 -14.41 -9.92
CA GLY A 74 -9.56 -15.15 -10.81
C GLY A 74 -8.29 -14.38 -11.21
N TRP A 75 -8.24 -13.07 -10.95
CA TRP A 75 -7.16 -12.19 -11.37
C TRP A 75 -6.45 -11.51 -10.20
N LEU A 76 -7.10 -11.43 -9.03
CA LEU A 76 -6.54 -10.81 -7.85
C LEU A 76 -6.77 -11.71 -6.63
N THR A 77 -5.72 -11.95 -5.87
CA THR A 77 -5.81 -12.57 -4.54
C THR A 77 -5.34 -11.59 -3.48
N THR A 78 -6.11 -11.46 -2.40
CA THR A 78 -5.73 -10.69 -1.21
C THR A 78 -5.38 -11.65 -0.08
N THR A 79 -4.12 -11.63 0.36
CA THR A 79 -3.63 -12.45 1.47
C THR A 79 -3.30 -11.55 2.64
N LYS A 80 -4.20 -11.47 3.61
CA LYS A 80 -3.96 -10.75 4.86
C LYS A 80 -2.96 -11.51 5.73
N MET A 81 -1.97 -10.81 6.26
CA MET A 81 -0.99 -11.41 7.14
C MET A 81 -1.56 -11.62 8.55
N THR A 82 -1.18 -12.73 9.17
CA THR A 82 -1.34 -12.87 10.63
C THR A 82 -0.47 -11.85 11.34
N LYS A 83 -0.76 -11.53 12.61
CA LYS A 83 0.07 -10.62 13.42
C LYS A 83 1.55 -11.03 13.42
N HIS A 84 1.81 -12.35 13.48
CA HIS A 84 3.17 -12.88 13.45
C HIS A 84 3.85 -12.67 12.09
N GLN A 85 3.15 -12.93 10.99
CA GLN A 85 3.68 -12.70 9.63
C GLN A 85 3.91 -11.22 9.36
N ALA A 86 2.99 -10.34 9.79
CA ALA A 86 3.14 -8.90 9.64
C ALA A 86 4.35 -8.37 10.42
N PHE A 87 4.58 -8.89 11.62
CA PHE A 87 5.77 -8.57 12.41
C PHE A 87 7.07 -9.06 11.75
N LEU A 88 7.04 -10.25 11.13
CA LEU A 88 8.21 -10.88 10.51
C LEU A 88 8.58 -10.22 9.17
N PHE A 89 7.58 -9.96 8.33
CA PHE A 89 7.77 -9.50 6.95
C PHE A 89 7.58 -7.99 6.77
N GLY A 90 7.06 -7.27 7.77
CA GLY A 90 6.76 -5.84 7.66
C GLY A 90 5.50 -5.51 6.87
N ALA A 91 4.91 -6.47 6.15
CA ALA A 91 3.69 -6.30 5.35
C ALA A 91 2.42 -6.70 6.13
N ASP A 92 1.37 -5.89 6.03
CA ASP A 92 0.05 -6.19 6.61
C ASP A 92 -0.79 -7.10 5.72
N TRP A 93 -0.64 -6.99 4.40
CA TRP A 93 -1.22 -7.91 3.42
C TRP A 93 -0.45 -7.90 2.11
N ILE A 94 -0.78 -8.86 1.24
CA ILE A 94 -0.27 -8.93 -0.13
C ILE A 94 -1.44 -8.97 -1.10
N TRP A 95 -1.34 -8.17 -2.16
CA TRP A 95 -2.15 -8.31 -3.36
C TRP A 95 -1.34 -9.02 -4.44
N THR A 96 -1.82 -10.18 -4.88
CA THR A 96 -1.21 -10.95 -5.97
C THR A 96 -2.10 -10.83 -7.21
N PHE A 97 -1.54 -10.29 -8.29
CA PHE A 97 -2.17 -10.15 -9.58
C PHE A 97 -1.76 -11.34 -10.46
N TRP A 98 -2.76 -12.01 -11.02
CA TRP A 98 -2.59 -13.23 -11.80
C TRP A 98 -2.82 -12.96 -13.29
N GLY A 99 -2.00 -13.58 -14.13
CA GLY A 99 -2.23 -13.68 -15.56
C GLY A 99 -3.31 -14.73 -15.89
N SER A 100 -3.83 -14.67 -17.12
CA SER A 100 -4.76 -15.69 -17.63
C SER A 100 -4.15 -17.10 -17.66
N ASP A 101 -2.82 -17.17 -17.73
CA ASP A 101 -2.02 -18.40 -17.66
C ASP A 101 -1.73 -18.88 -16.22
N LYS A 102 -2.30 -18.18 -15.22
CA LYS A 102 -2.10 -18.41 -13.78
C LYS A 102 -0.68 -18.16 -13.30
N GLN A 103 0.13 -17.44 -14.06
CA GLN A 103 1.41 -16.94 -13.57
C GLN A 103 1.20 -15.67 -12.74
N ILE A 104 2.06 -15.46 -11.75
CA ILE A 104 2.11 -14.20 -11.01
C ILE A 104 2.64 -13.14 -11.96
N ARG A 105 1.95 -12.00 -12.01
CA ARG A 105 2.35 -10.86 -12.84
C ARG A 105 2.85 -9.69 -12.03
N LEU A 106 2.30 -9.54 -10.83
CA LEU A 106 2.69 -8.51 -9.89
C LEU A 106 2.24 -8.94 -8.49
N GLN A 107 3.06 -8.63 -7.50
CA GLN A 107 2.72 -8.68 -6.10
C GLN A 107 2.94 -7.30 -5.49
N LEU A 108 1.96 -6.82 -4.73
CA LEU A 108 2.10 -5.64 -3.90
C LEU A 108 2.11 -6.08 -2.45
N ALA A 109 3.26 -6.01 -1.79
CA ALA A 109 3.39 -6.18 -0.36
C ALA A 109 3.06 -4.85 0.31
N VAL A 110 1.92 -4.81 1.00
CA VAL A 110 1.36 -3.56 1.52
C VAL A 110 1.67 -3.43 2.99
N GLN A 111 2.24 -2.29 3.38
CA GLN A 111 2.35 -1.86 4.77
C GLN A 111 1.54 -0.58 4.97
N THR A 112 0.76 -0.53 6.03
CA THR A 112 -0.01 0.65 6.42
C THR A 112 0.76 1.51 7.41
N LEU A 113 0.56 2.82 7.32
CA LEU A 113 1.13 3.80 8.23
C LEU A 113 0.08 4.86 8.55
N GLN A 114 -0.16 5.14 9.82
CA GLN A 114 -1.01 6.25 10.23
C GLN A 114 -0.14 7.43 10.66
N MET A 115 -0.19 8.56 9.93
CA MET A 115 0.67 9.72 10.24
C MET A 115 -0.06 10.80 11.03
N SER A 116 -1.39 10.83 11.01
CA SER A 116 -2.17 11.79 11.80
C SER A 116 -2.25 11.34 13.25
N SER A 117 -1.31 11.77 14.10
CA SER A 117 -1.65 12.09 15.48
C SER A 117 -2.08 13.56 15.51
N LEU A 118 -3.35 13.81 15.86
CA LEU A 118 -3.74 15.11 16.37
C LEU A 118 -2.82 15.45 17.56
N PRO A 119 -2.50 16.73 17.83
CA PRO A 119 -1.68 17.07 18.98
C PRO A 119 -2.30 16.46 20.25
N PRO A 120 -1.48 16.01 21.22
CA PRO A 120 -2.00 15.49 22.47
C PRO A 120 -2.61 16.67 23.23
N VAL A 121 -3.91 16.88 23.06
CA VAL A 121 -4.69 17.44 24.16
C VAL A 121 -4.59 16.41 25.26
N GLU A 122 -4.20 16.83 26.46
CA GLU A 122 -4.00 16.01 27.65
C GLU A 122 -5.27 15.23 28.01
N SER A 123 -5.55 14.15 27.28
CA SER A 123 -6.55 13.16 27.59
C SER A 123 -5.80 11.89 27.98
N THR A 124 -6.07 11.46 29.20
CA THR A 124 -5.62 10.24 29.86
C THR A 124 -5.43 9.04 28.92
N PRO A 125 -4.44 8.17 29.18
CA PRO A 125 -3.94 7.22 28.20
C PRO A 125 -4.96 6.11 27.93
N CYS A 126 -5.71 6.25 26.84
CA CYS A 126 -6.33 5.10 26.19
C CYS A 126 -5.21 4.36 25.42
N ASP A 127 -4.59 3.40 26.11
CA ASP A 127 -3.70 2.36 25.58
C ASP A 127 -2.66 2.80 24.53
N LEU A 128 -1.75 3.69 24.95
CA LEU A 128 -0.48 3.93 24.26
C LEU A 128 0.53 2.75 24.40
N SER A 129 0.10 1.59 24.89
CA SER A 129 0.92 0.39 24.84
C SER A 129 0.65 -0.38 23.56
N ASN A 130 1.20 0.12 22.45
CA ASN A 130 1.68 -0.81 21.43
C ASN A 130 3.09 -1.22 21.87
N PRO A 131 3.28 -2.35 22.58
CA PRO A 131 4.59 -2.78 23.05
C PRO A 131 5.60 -2.95 21.90
N ASP A 132 5.11 -3.12 20.67
CA ASP A 132 5.93 -3.26 19.46
C ASP A 132 6.60 -1.95 19.03
N ALA A 133 5.97 -0.78 19.25
CA ALA A 133 6.55 0.51 18.87
C ALA A 133 7.75 0.89 19.76
N LYS A 134 7.67 0.59 21.07
CA LYS A 134 8.79 0.80 22.00
C LYS A 134 9.88 -0.28 21.91
N ALA A 135 9.56 -1.47 21.39
CA ALA A 135 10.50 -2.57 21.26
C ALA A 135 11.39 -2.49 20.00
N GLU A 136 10.95 -1.79 18.94
CA GLU A 136 11.78 -1.58 17.74
C GLU A 136 12.86 -0.48 17.94
N GLU A 137 12.67 0.49 18.83
CA GLU A 137 13.65 1.58 19.03
C GLU A 137 14.86 1.23 19.92
N SER A 138 14.79 0.18 20.74
CA SER A 138 15.80 -0.09 21.79
C SER A 138 16.68 -1.33 21.59
N SER A 139 16.55 -2.03 20.48
CA SER A 139 17.42 -3.17 20.15
C SER A 139 17.74 -3.09 18.67
N GLY A 140 18.95 -3.45 18.22
CA GLY A 140 19.37 -3.42 16.81
C GLY A 140 18.60 -4.38 15.87
N LYS A 141 17.29 -4.51 16.07
CA LYS A 141 16.33 -5.22 15.22
C LYS A 141 15.97 -4.30 14.05
N ARG A 142 15.94 -4.90 12.87
CA ARG A 142 15.48 -4.27 11.62
C ARG A 142 14.08 -3.68 11.80
N SER A 143 13.86 -2.47 11.27
CA SER A 143 12.55 -1.81 11.32
C SER A 143 11.54 -2.58 10.46
N ARG A 144 10.24 -2.36 10.69
CA ARG A 144 9.20 -2.87 9.77
C ARG A 144 9.44 -2.53 8.30
N PHE A 145 9.96 -1.33 8.02
CA PHE A 145 10.31 -0.91 6.67
C PHE A 145 11.44 -1.78 6.08
N ASP A 146 12.51 -2.01 6.84
CA ASP A 146 13.64 -2.83 6.39
C ASP A 146 13.19 -4.29 6.14
N LYS A 147 12.26 -4.79 6.97
CA LYS A 147 11.66 -6.11 6.81
C LYS A 147 10.82 -6.19 5.52
N LEU A 148 10.02 -5.17 5.22
CA LEU A 148 9.25 -5.11 3.97
C LEU A 148 10.17 -5.08 2.75
N GLU A 149 11.27 -4.33 2.83
CA GLU A 149 12.28 -4.29 1.77
C GLU A 149 12.92 -5.66 1.54
N GLU A 150 13.36 -6.32 2.61
CA GLU A 150 13.94 -7.67 2.53
C GLU A 150 12.93 -8.67 2.00
N PHE A 151 11.67 -8.58 2.44
CA PHE A 151 10.58 -9.43 1.96
C PHE A 151 10.36 -9.30 0.45
N CYS A 152 10.30 -8.07 -0.08
CA CYS A 152 10.14 -7.86 -1.52
C CYS A 152 11.34 -8.42 -2.30
N LYS A 153 12.57 -8.21 -1.79
CA LYS A 153 13.79 -8.76 -2.40
C LYS A 153 13.80 -10.30 -2.44
N LEU A 154 13.25 -10.96 -1.42
CA LEU A 154 13.17 -12.43 -1.37
C LEU A 154 12.17 -13.01 -2.35
N ILE A 155 11.09 -12.28 -2.67
CA ILE A 155 10.12 -12.70 -3.70
C ILE A 155 10.72 -12.52 -5.09
N GLY A 156 11.41 -11.40 -5.34
CA GLY A 156 12.06 -11.10 -6.61
C GLY A 156 11.41 -9.94 -7.36
N GLU A 157 11.64 -9.89 -8.67
CA GLU A 157 11.32 -8.74 -9.52
C GLU A 157 9.82 -8.46 -9.65
N ASP A 158 8.99 -9.47 -9.40
CA ASP A 158 7.53 -9.37 -9.49
C ASP A 158 6.90 -8.74 -8.23
N CYS A 159 7.67 -8.36 -7.20
CA CYS A 159 7.14 -7.85 -5.93
C CYS A 159 7.56 -6.41 -5.63
N LEU A 160 6.56 -5.57 -5.30
CA LEU A 160 6.76 -4.20 -4.87
C LEU A 160 6.25 -3.96 -3.46
N GLY A 161 7.03 -3.20 -2.68
CA GLY A 161 6.56 -2.65 -1.42
C GLY A 161 5.69 -1.42 -1.67
N LEU A 162 4.51 -1.38 -1.06
CA LEU A 162 3.60 -0.24 -1.08
C LEU A 162 3.27 0.19 0.35
N PHE A 163 3.51 1.45 0.66
CA PHE A 163 3.01 2.09 1.86
C PHE A 163 1.65 2.70 1.58
N LEU A 164 0.64 2.38 2.41
CA LEU A 164 -0.63 3.09 2.44
C LEU A 164 -0.67 3.97 3.69
N ILE A 165 -0.73 5.27 3.48
CA ILE A 165 -0.67 6.30 4.50
C ILE A 165 -2.09 6.76 4.81
N PHE A 166 -2.52 6.53 6.05
CA PHE A 166 -3.83 6.92 6.55
C PHE A 166 -3.71 8.18 7.39
N GLY A 167 -4.26 9.28 6.86
CA GLY A 167 -4.22 10.59 7.47
C GLY A 167 -2.85 11.23 7.39
N VAL A 168 -2.79 12.44 6.83
CA VAL A 168 -1.55 13.21 6.66
C VAL A 168 -1.60 14.44 7.58
N PRO A 169 -0.49 14.85 8.23
CA PRO A 169 -0.45 16.10 8.97
C PRO A 169 -0.95 17.29 8.14
N GLY A 170 -1.85 18.10 8.71
CA GLY A 170 -2.54 19.20 8.01
C GLY A 170 -3.68 18.78 7.08
N LYS A 171 -3.74 17.51 6.66
CA LYS A 171 -4.83 16.91 5.88
C LYS A 171 -5.21 15.53 6.45
N PRO A 172 -5.81 15.47 7.65
CA PRO A 172 -6.02 14.21 8.39
C PRO A 172 -6.95 13.22 7.70
N LYS A 173 -7.75 13.67 6.74
CA LYS A 173 -8.64 12.84 5.91
C LYS A 173 -7.96 12.32 4.64
N ASP A 174 -6.75 12.75 4.33
CA ASP A 174 -6.03 12.31 3.12
C ASP A 174 -5.50 10.89 3.31
N ILE A 175 -5.64 10.10 2.25
CA ILE A 175 -5.04 8.77 2.15
C ILE A 175 -4.11 8.79 0.94
N ARG A 176 -2.84 8.44 1.16
CA ARG A 176 -1.80 8.47 0.12
C ARG A 176 -1.13 7.11 0.01
N GLY A 177 -0.60 6.79 -1.17
CA GLY A 177 0.27 5.64 -1.36
C GLY A 177 1.71 6.08 -1.63
N VAL A 178 2.69 5.27 -1.26
CA VAL A 178 4.10 5.47 -1.63
C VAL A 178 4.74 4.13 -1.98
N VAL A 179 5.40 4.05 -3.13
CA VAL A 179 6.15 2.85 -3.50
C VAL A 179 7.49 2.85 -2.78
N LEU A 180 7.89 1.70 -2.27
CA LEU A 180 9.14 1.51 -1.52
C LEU A 180 10.37 2.04 -2.27
N ASP A 181 10.45 1.81 -3.58
CA ASP A 181 11.59 2.23 -4.39
C ASP A 181 11.69 3.75 -4.55
N SER A 182 10.57 4.48 -4.51
CA SER A 182 10.58 5.95 -4.51
C SER A 182 11.24 6.49 -3.25
N VAL A 183 11.01 5.85 -2.10
CA VAL A 183 11.62 6.24 -0.81
C VAL A 183 13.11 5.88 -0.78
N LYS A 184 13.51 4.73 -1.35
CA LYS A 184 14.92 4.33 -1.42
C LYS A 184 15.80 5.33 -2.18
N SER A 185 15.27 5.88 -3.28
CA SER A 185 15.98 6.91 -4.05
C SER A 185 16.30 8.15 -3.19
N GLU A 186 15.49 8.41 -2.17
CA GLU A 186 15.59 9.57 -1.28
C GLU A 186 16.38 9.26 0.01
N THR A 187 16.30 8.04 0.58
CA THR A 187 17.10 7.64 1.75
C THR A 187 18.60 7.69 1.49
N VAL A 188 19.02 7.40 0.25
CA VAL A 188 20.42 7.55 -0.18
C VAL A 188 20.89 9.01 -0.12
N ARG A 189 19.98 9.99 -0.22
CA ARG A 189 20.30 11.43 -0.11
C ARG A 189 20.16 11.98 1.31
N GLY A 190 19.19 11.49 2.09
CA GLY A 190 18.81 12.09 3.38
C GLY A 190 19.32 11.39 4.65
N GLY A 191 19.76 10.13 4.55
CA GLY A 191 20.29 9.37 5.70
C GLY A 191 19.25 9.00 6.79
N LEU A 192 17.96 9.25 6.55
CA LEU A 192 16.89 8.87 7.47
C LEU A 192 16.50 7.39 7.26
N PRO A 193 16.41 6.57 8.32
CA PRO A 193 15.99 5.18 8.19
C PRO A 193 14.46 5.00 8.31
N GLY A 194 13.94 3.99 7.61
CA GLY A 194 12.62 3.41 7.83
C GLY A 194 11.43 4.37 7.74
N GLU A 195 10.54 4.31 8.73
CA GLU A 195 9.29 5.10 8.79
C GLU A 195 9.51 6.61 8.70
N LYS A 196 10.63 7.12 9.25
CA LYS A 196 10.98 8.55 9.18
C LYS A 196 11.22 9.00 7.75
N ALA A 197 11.82 8.14 6.92
CA ALA A 197 12.02 8.44 5.50
C ALA A 197 10.70 8.48 4.74
N VAL A 198 9.78 7.54 4.99
CA VAL A 198 8.44 7.53 4.38
C VAL A 198 7.67 8.79 4.78
N THR A 199 7.70 9.13 6.07
CA THR A 199 7.05 10.35 6.60
C THR A 199 7.58 11.60 5.93
N GLN A 200 8.91 11.74 5.84
CA GLN A 200 9.53 12.90 5.18
C GLN A 200 9.16 12.95 3.69
N PHE A 201 9.24 11.82 2.99
CA PHE A 201 8.85 11.71 1.58
C PHE A 201 7.42 12.21 1.35
N VAL A 202 6.47 11.79 2.18
CA VAL A 202 5.05 12.18 2.07
C VAL A 202 4.84 13.67 2.31
N LEU A 203 5.61 14.28 3.22
CA LEU A 203 5.48 15.69 3.56
C LEU A 203 6.15 16.62 2.55
N GLU A 204 7.25 16.20 1.93
CA GLU A 204 8.02 17.02 0.99
C GLU A 204 7.62 16.85 -0.48
N THR A 205 6.95 15.75 -0.82
CA THR A 205 6.60 15.47 -2.21
C THR A 205 5.30 16.17 -2.59
N GLU A 206 5.36 17.07 -3.56
CA GLU A 206 4.21 17.78 -4.12
C GLU A 206 3.57 17.04 -5.29
N ASP A 207 4.39 16.40 -6.13
CA ASP A 207 3.93 15.69 -7.33
C ASP A 207 3.21 14.39 -6.97
N CYS A 208 2.13 14.10 -7.69
CA CYS A 208 1.35 12.89 -7.48
C CYS A 208 0.89 12.22 -8.77
N VAL A 209 0.74 10.91 -8.71
CA VAL A 209 0.13 10.07 -9.75
C VAL A 209 -1.11 9.37 -9.22
N SER A 210 -2.01 8.96 -10.11
CA SER A 210 -3.17 8.16 -9.69
C SER A 210 -2.76 6.71 -9.41
N ILE A 211 -3.50 6.02 -8.53
CA ILE A 211 -3.30 4.58 -8.31
C ILE A 211 -3.50 3.76 -9.59
N ARG A 212 -4.42 4.20 -10.46
CA ARG A 212 -4.66 3.59 -11.78
C ARG A 212 -3.43 3.68 -12.68
N GLU A 213 -2.81 4.85 -12.74
CA GLU A 213 -1.59 5.07 -13.53
C GLU A 213 -0.44 4.21 -13.01
N LEU A 214 -0.27 4.11 -11.69
CA LEU A 214 0.72 3.22 -11.08
C LEU A 214 0.49 1.77 -11.49
N LEU A 215 -0.72 1.24 -11.27
CA LEU A 215 -1.05 -0.15 -11.59
C LEU A 215 -0.85 -0.44 -13.09
N GLY A 216 -1.27 0.49 -13.95
CA GLY A 216 -1.06 0.40 -15.39
C GLY A 216 0.42 0.34 -15.76
N ASN A 217 1.26 1.17 -15.13
CA ASN A 217 2.71 1.19 -15.36
C ASN A 217 3.43 -0.06 -14.81
N CYS A 218 2.90 -0.69 -13.76
CA CYS A 218 3.43 -1.92 -13.19
C CYS A 218 3.03 -3.15 -14.01
N LEU A 219 1.76 -3.25 -14.41
CA LEU A 219 1.22 -4.44 -15.09
C LEU A 219 1.55 -4.50 -16.59
N SER A 220 1.77 -3.36 -17.24
CA SER A 220 2.06 -3.28 -18.68
C SER A 220 3.50 -3.66 -19.07
N LYS A 221 4.42 -3.79 -18.10
CA LYS A 221 5.83 -4.07 -18.38
C LYS A 221 6.09 -5.57 -18.43
N LYS A 222 6.76 -6.01 -19.50
CA LYS A 222 7.30 -7.38 -19.65
C LYS A 222 8.74 -7.54 -19.16
N ASP A 223 9.46 -6.43 -18.97
CA ASP A 223 10.87 -6.39 -18.54
C ASP A 223 11.04 -5.38 -17.40
N GLY A 224 10.80 -5.83 -16.17
CA GLY A 224 11.14 -5.13 -14.93
C GLY A 224 10.44 -3.78 -14.67
N LEU A 225 10.45 -3.35 -13.40
CA LEU A 225 9.89 -2.06 -13.01
C LEU A 225 10.80 -0.91 -13.46
N ARG A 226 10.20 0.23 -13.86
CA ARG A 226 10.97 1.50 -13.91
C ARG A 226 10.79 2.17 -12.56
N GLU A 227 11.84 2.83 -12.07
CA GLU A 227 11.76 3.76 -10.96
C GLU A 227 10.50 4.63 -11.10
N VAL A 228 9.61 4.50 -10.12
CA VAL A 228 8.58 5.50 -9.89
C VAL A 228 9.33 6.68 -9.30
N GLY A 229 9.38 7.81 -10.03
CA GLY A 229 10.10 9.01 -9.60
C GLY A 229 9.64 9.53 -8.24
N LYS A 230 10.11 10.72 -7.82
CA LYS A 230 9.66 11.35 -6.57
C LYS A 230 8.20 11.83 -6.70
N VAL A 231 7.27 10.90 -6.59
CA VAL A 231 5.81 11.13 -6.62
C VAL A 231 5.15 10.29 -5.54
N TYR A 232 4.11 10.82 -4.92
CA TYR A 232 3.20 9.99 -4.12
C TYR A 232 1.99 9.56 -4.96
N ILE A 233 1.26 8.55 -4.49
CA ILE A 233 0.05 8.06 -5.13
C ILE A 233 -1.15 8.76 -4.50
N SER A 234 -1.89 9.53 -5.28
CA SER A 234 -3.22 9.99 -4.88
C SER A 234 -4.21 8.84 -5.02
N ILE A 235 -4.81 8.45 -3.90
CA ILE A 235 -5.81 7.37 -3.86
C ILE A 235 -7.23 7.92 -4.08
N LEU A 236 -7.41 9.24 -4.01
CA LEU A 236 -8.67 9.94 -4.26
C LEU A 236 -8.52 10.95 -5.39
#